data_AF-A0A0Q9TC41-F1
#
_entry.id   AF-A0A0Q9TC41-F1
#
_cell.length_a   1.000
_cell.length_b   1.000
_cell.length_c   1.000
_cell.angle_alpha   90.00
_cell.angle_beta   90.00
_cell.angle_gamma   90.00
#
_symmetry.space_group_name_H-M   'P 1'
#
loop_
_entity.id
_entity.type
_entity.pdbx_description
1 polymer ?
#
loop_
_entity_poly.entity_id
_entity_poly.type
_entity_poly.pdbx_seq_one_letter_code
_entity_poly.pdbx_strand_id
1 'polypeptide(L)'
;MTQHVDDEDVVDTTPGHVPSPDEAPERPAPGPRLAAMVVAGFTALAVGVSVLGGDLLNPAASTTDGDYADETVELMIPLAEGGGTDTWARFVAARLTEAVPGRPGLAPENDDGGEGILGTNHFMTSAEPDGTEVLVSTASTVVPYLLDMPAVQYDFGRLRPILANGTGAVVYARTAAGVEGVEDLVDRDRPLVFGGIAATSLDLTTLLAFDLLGADVTSTFGFEGRGPVNLALQRGEVDIDYQTTSSYGPAVEPLVKDGTAVPLFSLGQVDDAGEIVRDPNFPRIPTVVEAYEQLYGEQPDTERLATYRAILALTYTYQKALWVPEETPGEAVDLLRTTAAEMGEDPAFQESAAEVLGGYPIDASADLDERIGEAYQVDDDVRTDVLELLEDTYDITID
;
A
#
# COMPACT_ATOMS: atom_id res chain seq x y z
N MET A 1 53.71 9.50 -33.25
CA MET A 1 54.21 10.70 -33.97
C MET A 1 54.58 11.71 -32.89
N THR A 2 55.80 12.23 -32.91
CA THR A 2 56.39 13.10 -31.88
C THR A 2 55.94 14.55 -32.01
N GLN A 3 55.70 15.26 -30.89
CA GLN A 3 56.26 16.60 -30.65
C GLN A 3 56.09 17.08 -29.20
N HIS A 4 57.16 17.73 -28.69
CA HIS A 4 57.20 18.59 -27.49
C HIS A 4 56.78 20.04 -27.84
N VAL A 5 56.84 20.92 -26.82
CA VAL A 5 57.13 22.38 -26.80
C VAL A 5 56.05 23.18 -26.06
N ASP A 6 56.32 23.90 -24.95
CA ASP A 6 57.42 23.90 -23.95
C ASP A 6 56.88 24.58 -22.63
N ASP A 7 57.69 24.69 -21.56
CA ASP A 7 57.38 25.39 -20.29
C ASP A 7 57.25 26.92 -20.39
N GLU A 8 56.50 27.55 -19.46
CA GLU A 8 56.96 28.68 -18.60
C GLU A 8 55.83 29.16 -17.66
N ASP A 9 55.96 28.91 -16.34
CA ASP A 9 56.04 29.98 -15.30
C ASP A 9 56.21 29.37 -13.89
N VAL A 10 57.32 29.70 -13.24
CA VAL A 10 57.67 29.24 -11.88
C VAL A 10 57.58 30.41 -10.90
N VAL A 11 56.78 30.26 -9.84
CA VAL A 11 56.81 31.18 -8.69
C VAL A 11 57.29 30.44 -7.44
N ASP A 12 58.52 30.74 -7.06
CA ASP A 12 59.14 30.35 -5.79
C ASP A 12 58.49 31.12 -4.62
N THR A 13 58.02 30.38 -3.60
CA THR A 13 58.00 30.88 -2.22
C THR A 13 58.44 29.80 -1.24
N THR A 14 59.48 30.13 -0.47
CA THR A 14 60.15 29.26 0.52
C THR A 14 59.27 29.03 1.77
N PRO A 15 59.37 27.88 2.48
CA PRO A 15 58.50 27.58 3.62
C PRO A 15 58.79 28.44 4.85
N GLY A 16 57.73 29.07 5.39
CA GLY A 16 57.80 29.85 6.64
C GLY A 16 57.89 28.98 7.89
N HIS A 17 58.76 29.40 8.82
CA HIS A 17 59.06 28.75 10.10
C HIS A 17 57.86 28.74 11.06
N VAL A 18 57.51 27.57 11.62
CA VAL A 18 56.46 27.41 12.65
C VAL A 18 57.08 27.59 14.05
N PRO A 19 56.59 28.54 14.88
CA PRO A 19 57.06 28.69 16.26
C PRO A 19 56.48 27.61 17.18
N SER A 20 57.28 27.17 18.16
CA SER A 20 56.88 26.17 19.16
C SER A 20 55.89 26.72 20.20
N PRO A 21 55.00 25.89 20.77
CA PRO A 21 54.03 26.32 21.76
C PRO A 21 54.61 26.28 23.18
N ASP A 22 55.18 27.39 23.64
CA ASP A 22 55.38 27.62 25.07
C ASP A 22 55.36 29.13 25.39
N GLU A 23 55.12 29.47 26.66
CA GLU A 23 54.98 30.84 27.21
C GLU A 23 53.73 31.66 26.79
N ALA A 24 52.59 31.36 27.41
CA ALA A 24 51.55 32.34 27.70
C ALA A 24 51.42 32.51 29.24
N PRO A 25 51.30 33.75 29.77
CA PRO A 25 51.34 33.99 31.21
C PRO A 25 50.05 33.52 31.92
N GLU A 26 50.20 32.71 32.97
CA GLU A 26 49.08 32.25 33.79
C GLU A 26 48.30 33.42 34.41
N ARG A 27 47.00 33.50 34.13
CA ARG A 27 46.07 34.37 34.85
C ARG A 27 45.57 33.61 36.09
N PRO A 28 45.58 34.20 37.29
CA PRO A 28 45.09 33.51 38.49
C PRO A 28 43.59 33.19 38.35
N ALA A 29 43.23 31.93 38.56
CA ALA A 29 41.84 31.49 38.51
C ALA A 29 41.01 32.17 39.60
N PRO A 30 39.77 32.61 39.32
CA PRO A 30 38.90 33.22 40.32
C PRO A 30 38.52 32.19 41.39
N GLY A 31 38.52 32.61 42.66
CA GLY A 31 38.26 31.71 43.78
C GLY A 31 36.88 31.04 43.71
N PRO A 32 36.74 29.77 44.15
CA PRO A 32 35.59 28.91 43.86
C PRO A 32 34.24 29.41 44.40
N ARG A 33 34.25 30.43 45.28
CA ARG A 33 33.04 31.06 45.84
C ARG A 33 32.45 32.17 44.97
N LEU A 34 33.23 32.76 44.06
CA LEU A 34 32.73 33.85 43.18
C LEU A 34 32.08 33.29 41.90
N ALA A 35 32.67 32.24 41.31
CA ALA A 35 32.11 31.58 40.13
C ALA A 35 30.73 30.97 40.39
N ALA A 36 30.53 30.36 41.57
CA ALA A 36 29.26 29.73 41.95
C ALA A 36 28.08 30.72 42.04
N MET A 37 28.32 31.97 42.43
CA MET A 37 27.24 32.97 42.58
C MET A 37 26.79 33.59 41.24
N VAL A 38 27.66 33.66 40.23
CA VAL A 38 27.30 34.22 38.91
C VAL A 38 26.55 33.18 38.06
N VAL A 39 26.92 31.90 38.14
CA VAL A 39 26.22 30.82 37.42
C VAL A 39 24.81 30.62 37.96
N ALA A 40 24.65 30.52 39.29
CA ALA A 40 23.34 30.27 39.92
C ALA A 40 22.28 31.35 39.60
N GLY A 41 22.69 32.60 39.36
CA GLY A 41 21.79 33.69 38.99
C GLY A 41 21.23 33.60 37.56
N PHE A 42 21.98 33.02 36.62
CA PHE A 42 21.53 32.86 35.23
C PHE A 42 20.78 31.54 35.00
N THR A 43 21.14 30.45 35.68
CA THR A 43 20.43 29.16 35.52
C THR A 43 18.98 29.24 35.99
N ALA A 44 18.70 29.99 37.06
CA ALA A 44 17.34 30.14 37.61
C ALA A 44 16.40 30.94 36.69
N LEU A 45 16.91 31.85 35.85
CA LEU A 45 16.09 32.61 34.91
C LEU A 45 15.97 31.92 33.54
N ALA A 46 16.98 31.15 33.12
CA ALA A 46 16.91 30.35 31.89
C ALA A 46 15.91 29.20 32.03
N VAL A 47 16.00 28.39 33.10
CA VAL A 47 15.12 27.22 33.28
C VAL A 47 13.65 27.64 33.50
N GLY A 48 13.40 28.79 34.13
CA GLY A 48 12.04 29.31 34.36
C GLY A 48 11.32 29.80 33.10
N VAL A 49 12.05 30.15 32.03
CA VAL A 49 11.46 30.58 30.75
C VAL A 49 11.39 29.42 29.75
N SER A 50 12.37 28.50 29.76
CA SER A 50 12.37 27.36 28.85
C SER A 50 11.31 26.29 29.16
N VAL A 51 10.85 26.15 30.40
CA VAL A 51 9.88 25.10 30.81
C VAL A 51 8.43 25.60 30.86
N LEU A 52 8.18 26.89 30.67
CA LEU A 52 6.83 27.49 30.64
C LEU A 52 6.58 28.37 29.40
N GLY A 53 7.56 28.50 28.50
CA GLY A 53 7.49 29.32 27.28
C GLY A 53 7.57 28.53 25.97
N GLY A 54 7.84 27.22 26.01
CA GLY A 54 7.83 26.37 24.81
C GLY A 54 6.42 26.20 24.27
N ASP A 55 5.53 25.65 25.09
CA ASP A 55 4.12 25.34 24.78
C ASP A 55 3.25 26.58 24.45
N LEU A 56 3.76 27.79 24.66
CA LEU A 56 3.08 29.05 24.34
C LEU A 56 3.59 29.72 23.06
N LEU A 57 4.64 29.18 22.43
CA LEU A 57 5.24 29.71 21.21
C LEU A 57 5.16 28.75 20.01
N ASN A 58 4.87 27.48 20.28
CA ASN A 58 4.42 26.51 19.28
C ASN A 58 3.12 25.92 19.86
N PRO A 59 1.91 26.39 19.45
CA PRO A 59 0.71 25.62 19.75
C PRO A 59 0.90 24.21 19.19
N ALA A 60 0.30 23.20 19.82
CA ALA A 60 0.20 21.90 19.17
C ALA A 60 -0.51 22.09 17.84
N ALA A 61 0.04 21.50 16.78
CA ALA A 61 -0.69 21.25 15.54
C ALA A 61 -2.04 20.65 15.92
N SER A 62 -3.12 21.19 15.39
CA SER A 62 -4.44 20.73 15.82
C SER A 62 -5.51 21.13 14.83
N THR A 63 -5.79 20.21 13.91
CA THR A 63 -6.90 20.35 12.96
C THR A 63 -8.27 20.11 13.62
N THR A 64 -8.39 20.41 14.93
CA THR A 64 -9.61 20.21 15.74
C THR A 64 -10.80 21.02 15.22
N ASP A 65 -10.54 22.16 14.59
CA ASP A 65 -11.51 23.01 13.87
C ASP A 65 -11.42 22.88 12.34
N GLY A 66 -10.72 21.84 11.86
CA GLY A 66 -10.47 21.58 10.45
C GLY A 66 -9.48 22.54 9.77
N ASP A 67 -8.74 23.38 10.50
CA ASP A 67 -7.67 24.19 9.88
C ASP A 67 -6.40 23.36 9.65
N TYR A 68 -5.88 23.42 8.42
CA TYR A 68 -4.61 22.80 8.00
C TYR A 68 -3.59 23.87 7.53
N ALA A 69 -3.82 25.15 7.83
CA ALA A 69 -2.90 26.23 7.52
C ALA A 69 -1.59 26.11 8.34
N ASP A 70 -0.45 26.21 7.64
CA ASP A 70 0.91 26.02 8.19
C ASP A 70 1.20 24.59 8.74
N GLU A 71 0.28 23.63 8.59
CA GLU A 71 0.45 22.22 8.97
C GLU A 71 1.20 21.39 7.91
N THR A 72 1.56 20.15 8.26
CA THR A 72 2.14 19.16 7.33
C THR A 72 1.49 17.80 7.58
N VAL A 73 1.00 17.15 6.53
CA VAL A 73 0.49 15.78 6.58
C VAL A 73 1.66 14.81 6.47
N GLU A 74 1.89 14.01 7.51
CA GLU A 74 2.84 12.89 7.50
C GLU A 74 2.13 11.66 6.93
N LEU A 75 2.71 11.05 5.90
CA LEU A 75 2.09 9.96 5.14
C LEU A 75 2.92 8.69 5.28
N MET A 76 2.50 7.79 6.16
CA MET A 76 3.18 6.53 6.39
C MET A 76 2.84 5.50 5.30
N ILE A 77 3.85 5.12 4.53
CA ILE A 77 3.80 4.13 3.46
C ILE A 77 4.50 2.86 3.98
N PRO A 78 3.78 1.77 4.31
CA PRO A 78 4.36 0.57 4.91
C PRO A 78 5.08 -0.34 3.88
N LEU A 79 5.68 0.24 2.85
CA LEU A 79 6.39 -0.46 1.76
C LEU A 79 7.53 0.41 1.23
N ALA A 80 8.53 -0.23 0.63
CA ALA A 80 9.71 0.43 0.10
C ALA A 80 9.41 1.48 -1.00
N GLU A 81 10.26 2.52 -1.05
CA GLU A 81 10.20 3.61 -2.04
C GLU A 81 10.20 3.12 -3.50
N GLY A 82 9.52 3.84 -4.38
CA GLY A 82 9.49 3.59 -5.82
C GLY A 82 8.60 2.42 -6.26
N GLY A 83 7.95 1.72 -5.33
CA GLY A 83 6.95 0.70 -5.62
C GLY A 83 5.62 1.26 -6.15
N GLY A 84 4.73 0.37 -6.60
CA GLY A 84 3.39 0.75 -7.10
C GLY A 84 2.42 1.25 -6.01
N THR A 85 2.68 0.96 -4.74
CA THR A 85 1.97 1.55 -3.59
C THR A 85 2.53 2.92 -3.23
N ASP A 86 3.86 3.06 -3.21
CA ASP A 86 4.55 4.34 -2.98
C ASP A 86 4.18 5.39 -4.04
N THR A 87 4.23 5.01 -5.33
CA THR A 87 3.83 5.88 -6.46
C THR A 87 2.37 6.32 -6.35
N TRP A 88 1.48 5.39 -5.98
CA TRP A 88 0.05 5.66 -5.76
C TRP A 88 -0.16 6.63 -4.60
N ALA A 89 0.45 6.34 -3.45
CA ALA A 89 0.30 7.08 -2.21
C ALA A 89 0.75 8.54 -2.39
N ARG A 90 1.96 8.73 -2.91
CA ARG A 90 2.53 10.06 -3.16
C ARG A 90 1.70 10.86 -4.17
N PHE A 91 1.14 10.21 -5.20
CA PHE A 91 0.26 10.88 -6.16
C PHE A 91 -1.07 11.33 -5.52
N VAL A 92 -1.78 10.41 -4.86
CA VAL A 92 -3.10 10.69 -4.29
C VAL A 92 -3.00 11.69 -3.14
N ALA A 93 -2.06 11.49 -2.21
CA ALA A 93 -1.87 12.39 -1.08
C ALA A 93 -1.45 13.81 -1.52
N ALA A 94 -0.57 13.94 -2.52
CA ALA A 94 -0.17 15.27 -3.01
C ALA A 94 -1.36 16.05 -3.59
N ARG A 95 -2.23 15.39 -4.36
CA ARG A 95 -3.45 16.02 -4.88
C ARG A 95 -4.45 16.34 -3.79
N LEU A 96 -4.57 15.49 -2.78
CA LEU A 96 -5.41 15.76 -1.61
C LEU A 96 -4.90 16.99 -0.86
N THR A 97 -3.62 17.06 -0.50
CA THR A 97 -3.02 18.22 0.21
C THR A 97 -3.04 19.52 -0.61
N GLU A 98 -2.97 19.44 -1.95
CA GLU A 98 -3.14 20.62 -2.83
C GLU A 98 -4.56 21.19 -2.83
N ALA A 99 -5.56 20.31 -2.62
CA ALA A 99 -6.98 20.63 -2.60
C ALA A 99 -7.50 21.03 -1.20
N VAL A 100 -6.94 20.46 -0.12
CA VAL A 100 -7.30 20.76 1.28
C VAL A 100 -7.10 22.27 1.56
N PRO A 101 -8.11 22.96 2.13
CA PRO A 101 -7.97 24.34 2.62
C PRO A 101 -6.79 24.50 3.58
N GLY A 102 -6.02 25.58 3.46
CA GLY A 102 -4.75 25.75 4.17
C GLY A 102 -3.54 25.23 3.37
N ARG A 103 -3.74 24.20 2.53
CA ARG A 103 -2.71 23.55 1.69
C ARG A 103 -1.51 23.09 2.53
N PRO A 104 -1.70 22.10 3.41
CA PRO A 104 -0.64 21.60 4.27
C PRO A 104 0.53 21.07 3.43
N GLY A 105 1.70 21.01 4.06
CA GLY A 105 2.83 20.24 3.53
C GLY A 105 2.45 18.76 3.39
N LEU A 106 3.27 18.02 2.64
CA LEU A 106 3.19 16.57 2.57
C LEU A 106 4.59 15.98 2.84
N ALA A 107 4.68 15.10 3.84
CA ALA A 107 5.90 14.40 4.23
C ALA A 107 5.68 12.88 4.17
N PRO A 108 5.92 12.21 3.02
CA PRO A 108 5.79 10.77 2.94
C PRO A 108 7.01 10.06 3.54
N GLU A 109 6.78 9.18 4.50
CA GLU A 109 7.75 8.26 5.09
C GLU A 109 7.49 6.84 4.62
N ASN A 110 8.56 6.09 4.29
CA ASN A 110 8.48 4.68 3.96
C ASN A 110 9.09 3.85 5.09
N ASP A 111 8.28 3.03 5.75
CA ASP A 111 8.70 2.11 6.82
C ASP A 111 8.41 0.66 6.38
N ASP A 112 9.41 0.04 5.76
CA ASP A 112 9.25 -1.23 5.05
C ASP A 112 9.71 -2.46 5.85
N GLY A 113 8.98 -3.56 5.68
CA GLY A 113 9.39 -4.87 6.17
C GLY A 113 8.24 -5.69 6.75
N GLY A 114 8.43 -7.02 6.78
CA GLY A 114 7.39 -7.96 7.20
C GLY A 114 6.10 -7.80 6.42
N GLU A 115 6.18 -7.67 5.09
CA GLU A 115 5.04 -7.41 4.19
C GLU A 115 4.28 -6.09 4.46
N GLY A 116 4.87 -5.20 5.27
CA GLY A 116 4.30 -3.93 5.71
C GLY A 116 3.78 -3.94 7.14
N ILE A 117 3.78 -5.11 7.79
CA ILE A 117 3.40 -5.25 9.20
C ILE A 117 4.23 -4.33 10.11
N LEU A 118 5.52 -4.09 9.79
CA LEU A 118 6.38 -3.25 10.63
C LEU A 118 5.93 -1.78 10.62
N GLY A 119 5.82 -1.15 9.44
CA GLY A 119 5.35 0.23 9.32
C GLY A 119 3.92 0.41 9.82
N THR A 120 3.00 -0.52 9.54
CA THR A 120 1.64 -0.42 10.05
C THR A 120 1.56 -0.59 11.57
N ASN A 121 2.37 -1.48 12.17
CA ASN A 121 2.51 -1.56 13.63
C ASN A 121 3.09 -0.26 14.22
N HIS A 122 4.09 0.33 13.57
CA HIS A 122 4.70 1.59 13.99
C HIS A 122 3.65 2.70 14.03
N PHE A 123 2.93 2.94 12.93
CA PHE A 123 1.84 3.92 12.83
C PHE A 123 0.86 3.83 14.01
N MET A 124 0.35 2.63 14.32
CA MET A 124 -0.63 2.43 15.40
C MET A 124 -0.09 2.73 16.82
N THR A 125 1.22 2.94 16.96
CA THR A 125 1.88 3.27 18.23
C THR A 125 2.48 4.68 18.28
N SER A 126 2.72 5.32 17.12
CA SER A 126 3.33 6.65 17.01
C SER A 126 2.36 7.76 16.60
N ALA A 127 1.36 7.45 15.77
CA ALA A 127 0.51 8.45 15.13
C ALA A 127 -0.27 9.32 16.14
N GLU A 128 -0.16 10.64 15.99
CA GLU A 128 -0.98 11.61 16.69
C GLU A 128 -2.40 11.67 16.08
N PRO A 129 -3.47 11.54 16.88
CA PRO A 129 -4.85 11.58 16.40
C PRO A 129 -5.33 13.03 16.24
N ASP A 130 -4.63 13.82 15.42
CA ASP A 130 -4.89 15.25 15.24
C ASP A 130 -5.30 15.64 13.80
N GLY A 131 -5.24 14.69 12.87
CA GLY A 131 -5.56 14.85 11.44
C GLY A 131 -4.35 14.96 10.51
N THR A 132 -3.14 15.10 11.04
CA THR A 132 -1.91 15.22 10.24
C THR A 132 -1.27 13.87 9.91
N GLU A 133 -1.50 12.84 10.70
CA GLU A 133 -0.95 11.48 10.50
C GLU A 133 -1.86 10.60 9.64
N VAL A 134 -1.37 10.15 8.48
CA VAL A 134 -2.12 9.34 7.50
C VAL A 134 -1.38 8.05 7.15
N LEU A 135 -2.02 6.91 7.38
CA LEU A 135 -1.54 5.59 6.97
C LEU A 135 -2.02 5.21 5.58
N VAL A 136 -1.13 4.63 4.78
CA VAL A 136 -1.48 3.89 3.55
C VAL A 136 -1.70 2.42 3.86
N SER A 137 -2.87 1.88 3.51
CA SER A 137 -3.08 0.43 3.42
C SER A 137 -2.78 -0.11 2.01
N THR A 138 -2.52 -1.41 1.95
CA THR A 138 -2.33 -2.19 0.73
C THR A 138 -2.72 -3.65 1.02
N ALA A 139 -2.97 -4.49 0.01
CA ALA A 139 -3.28 -5.90 0.26
C ALA A 139 -2.21 -6.62 1.13
N SER A 140 -0.94 -6.22 1.05
CA SER A 140 0.14 -6.75 1.90
C SER A 140 0.00 -6.43 3.39
N THR A 141 -0.73 -5.36 3.76
CA THR A 141 -1.11 -5.08 5.17
C THR A 141 -2.48 -5.63 5.52
N VAL A 142 -3.37 -5.81 4.54
CA VAL A 142 -4.74 -6.28 4.78
C VAL A 142 -4.79 -7.80 4.97
N VAL A 143 -4.07 -8.57 4.15
CA VAL A 143 -4.12 -10.05 4.22
C VAL A 143 -3.52 -10.61 5.52
N PRO A 144 -2.38 -10.11 6.05
CA PRO A 144 -1.89 -10.57 7.36
C PRO A 144 -2.83 -10.29 8.52
N TYR A 145 -3.57 -9.17 8.49
CA TYR A 145 -4.58 -8.83 9.49
C TYR A 145 -5.84 -9.70 9.39
N LEU A 146 -6.32 -9.94 8.18
CA LEU A 146 -7.36 -10.93 7.87
C LEU A 146 -7.01 -12.31 8.49
N LEU A 147 -5.77 -12.75 8.29
CA LEU A 147 -5.25 -14.06 8.73
C LEU A 147 -4.86 -14.12 10.22
N ASP A 148 -5.02 -13.03 10.98
CA ASP A 148 -4.62 -12.93 12.40
C ASP A 148 -3.15 -13.32 12.67
N MET A 149 -2.25 -12.98 11.75
CA MET A 149 -0.84 -13.37 11.84
C MET A 149 -0.20 -12.79 13.10
N PRO A 150 0.51 -13.56 13.96
CA PRO A 150 0.95 -13.09 15.29
C PRO A 150 1.92 -11.89 15.33
N ALA A 151 2.43 -11.45 14.18
CA ALA A 151 3.23 -10.24 14.06
C ALA A 151 2.37 -8.95 13.97
N VAL A 152 1.09 -9.08 13.61
CA VAL A 152 0.12 -7.98 13.50
C VAL A 152 -0.26 -7.48 14.89
N GLN A 153 -0.11 -6.16 15.09
CA GLN A 153 -0.51 -5.43 16.29
C GLN A 153 -1.37 -4.20 15.92
N TYR A 154 -1.74 -4.08 14.65
CA TYR A 154 -2.66 -3.07 14.13
C TYR A 154 -4.08 -3.63 14.00
N ASP A 155 -5.04 -2.71 14.05
CA ASP A 155 -6.47 -2.98 13.98
C ASP A 155 -7.09 -1.88 13.11
N PHE A 156 -7.62 -2.26 11.94
CA PHE A 156 -8.28 -1.31 11.03
C PHE A 156 -9.62 -0.80 11.58
N GLY A 157 -10.22 -1.49 12.57
CA GLY A 157 -11.36 -0.98 13.33
C GLY A 157 -11.00 0.19 14.27
N ARG A 158 -9.71 0.43 14.51
CA ARG A 158 -9.17 1.61 15.24
C ARG A 158 -8.67 2.71 14.31
N LEU A 159 -9.08 2.67 13.05
CA LEU A 159 -8.77 3.64 12.02
C LEU A 159 -10.05 4.11 11.33
N ARG A 160 -10.00 5.26 10.66
CA ARG A 160 -11.06 5.71 9.76
C ARG A 160 -10.52 5.97 8.35
N PRO A 161 -11.20 5.46 7.31
CA PRO A 161 -10.83 5.66 5.92
C PRO A 161 -11.12 7.11 5.49
N ILE A 162 -10.17 7.71 4.78
CA ILE A 162 -10.34 9.00 4.11
C ILE A 162 -10.76 8.78 2.66
N LEU A 163 -10.13 7.82 1.99
CA LEU A 163 -10.46 7.37 0.65
C LEU A 163 -9.95 5.94 0.43
N ALA A 164 -10.56 5.24 -0.51
CA ALA A 164 -10.10 3.96 -1.03
C ALA A 164 -9.90 4.03 -2.56
N ASN A 165 -9.14 3.08 -3.10
CA ASN A 165 -8.97 2.90 -4.53
C ASN A 165 -8.73 1.41 -4.82
N GLY A 166 -9.55 0.88 -5.73
CA GLY A 166 -9.47 -0.51 -6.13
C GLY A 166 -8.42 -0.79 -7.19
N THR A 167 -8.21 -2.07 -7.44
CA THR A 167 -7.61 -2.59 -8.66
C THR A 167 -8.31 -3.87 -9.06
N GLY A 168 -8.05 -4.36 -10.27
CA GLY A 168 -8.58 -5.63 -10.75
C GLY A 168 -7.47 -6.60 -11.12
N ALA A 169 -7.87 -7.82 -11.44
CA ALA A 169 -7.02 -8.82 -12.05
C ALA A 169 -7.82 -9.68 -13.03
N VAL A 170 -7.12 -10.20 -14.04
CA VAL A 170 -7.63 -11.19 -14.99
C VAL A 170 -6.76 -12.43 -14.91
N VAL A 171 -7.40 -13.56 -14.64
CA VAL A 171 -6.82 -14.90 -14.68
C VAL A 171 -6.82 -15.39 -16.13
N TYR A 172 -5.71 -15.97 -16.55
CA TYR A 172 -5.52 -16.43 -17.92
C TYR A 172 -4.58 -17.63 -17.98
N ALA A 173 -4.73 -18.45 -19.01
CA ALA A 173 -3.93 -19.67 -19.19
C ALA A 173 -3.22 -19.69 -20.54
N ARG A 174 -2.11 -20.44 -20.63
CA ARG A 174 -1.44 -20.72 -21.91
C ARG A 174 -2.26 -21.72 -22.74
N THR A 175 -2.53 -21.42 -24.01
CA THR A 175 -3.31 -22.31 -24.91
C THR A 175 -2.63 -23.67 -25.09
N ALA A 176 -1.30 -23.69 -25.07
CA ALA A 176 -0.49 -24.90 -25.14
C ALA A 176 -0.60 -25.83 -23.91
N ALA A 177 -1.40 -25.49 -22.88
CA ALA A 177 -1.79 -26.39 -21.80
C ALA A 177 -3.05 -27.22 -22.14
N GLY A 178 -3.67 -26.98 -23.29
CA GLY A 178 -5.00 -27.50 -23.60
C GLY A 178 -6.05 -26.77 -22.78
N VAL A 179 -6.10 -25.44 -22.96
CA VAL A 179 -7.09 -24.54 -22.37
C VAL A 179 -7.54 -23.57 -23.47
N GLU A 180 -8.81 -23.64 -23.82
CA GLU A 180 -9.53 -22.80 -24.79
C GLU A 180 -10.63 -21.96 -24.10
N GLY A 181 -11.11 -22.39 -22.93
CA GLY A 181 -12.12 -21.69 -22.12
C GLY A 181 -12.05 -22.02 -20.62
N VAL A 182 -13.05 -21.55 -19.86
CA VAL A 182 -13.18 -21.86 -18.41
C VAL A 182 -13.53 -23.32 -18.17
N GLU A 183 -14.19 -23.94 -19.15
CA GLU A 183 -14.59 -25.35 -19.18
C GLU A 183 -13.40 -26.31 -19.11
N ASP A 184 -12.22 -25.88 -19.57
CA ASP A 184 -10.99 -26.66 -19.50
C ASP A 184 -10.29 -26.59 -18.14
N LEU A 185 -10.86 -25.87 -17.15
CA LEU A 185 -10.30 -25.80 -15.79
C LEU A 185 -10.66 -27.03 -14.92
N VAL A 186 -11.67 -27.80 -15.30
CA VAL A 186 -12.26 -28.89 -14.51
C VAL A 186 -12.19 -30.24 -15.25
N ASP A 187 -12.45 -31.34 -14.53
CA ASP A 187 -12.44 -32.73 -15.04
C ASP A 187 -11.13 -33.11 -15.76
N ARG A 188 -9.98 -32.60 -15.30
CA ARG A 188 -8.69 -32.78 -15.97
C ARG A 188 -7.95 -34.05 -15.51
N ASP A 189 -7.53 -34.87 -16.48
CA ASP A 189 -6.56 -35.98 -16.27
C ASP A 189 -5.26 -35.54 -15.55
N ARG A 190 -4.89 -34.27 -15.71
CA ARG A 190 -3.70 -33.64 -15.13
C ARG A 190 -4.04 -32.19 -14.77
N PRO A 191 -3.91 -31.81 -13.48
CA PRO A 191 -4.07 -30.44 -13.04
C PRO A 191 -3.17 -29.47 -13.80
N LEU A 192 -3.65 -28.24 -13.93
CA LEU A 192 -2.88 -27.09 -14.41
C LEU A 192 -1.97 -26.57 -13.29
N VAL A 193 -0.84 -25.98 -13.65
CA VAL A 193 0.07 -25.35 -12.67
C VAL A 193 -0.17 -23.84 -12.62
N PHE A 194 -0.58 -23.30 -11.48
CA PHE A 194 -0.62 -21.87 -11.21
C PHE A 194 0.72 -21.36 -10.67
N GLY A 195 1.19 -20.23 -11.20
CA GLY A 195 2.34 -19.50 -10.63
C GLY A 195 1.90 -18.45 -9.61
N GLY A 196 2.32 -18.64 -8.36
CA GLY A 196 2.03 -17.74 -7.24
C GLY A 196 3.28 -17.04 -6.69
N ILE A 197 3.06 -15.88 -6.07
CA ILE A 197 4.02 -15.22 -5.20
C ILE A 197 3.96 -15.89 -3.81
N ALA A 198 2.81 -15.79 -3.14
CA ALA A 198 2.55 -16.34 -1.81
C ALA A 198 1.04 -16.47 -1.56
N ALA A 199 0.58 -17.61 -1.03
CA ALA A 199 -0.84 -17.86 -0.75
C ALA A 199 -1.44 -16.88 0.29
N THR A 200 -0.61 -16.36 1.19
CA THR A 200 -0.96 -15.39 2.24
C THR A 200 -0.90 -13.93 1.74
N SER A 201 -1.12 -13.70 0.45
CA SER A 201 -1.02 -12.39 -0.19
C SER A 201 -2.12 -12.19 -1.25
N LEU A 202 -1.92 -11.34 -2.25
CA LEU A 202 -2.85 -11.09 -3.36
C LEU A 202 -3.23 -12.33 -4.19
N ASP A 203 -2.46 -13.42 -4.09
CA ASP A 203 -2.83 -14.68 -4.72
C ASP A 203 -4.09 -15.30 -4.07
N LEU A 204 -4.36 -15.04 -2.77
CA LEU A 204 -5.42 -15.68 -1.98
C LEU A 204 -6.79 -15.66 -2.68
N THR A 205 -7.17 -14.51 -3.23
CA THR A 205 -8.42 -14.31 -3.98
C THR A 205 -8.47 -15.17 -5.24
N THR A 206 -7.34 -15.39 -5.90
CA THR A 206 -7.25 -16.29 -7.06
C THR A 206 -7.32 -17.76 -6.62
N LEU A 207 -6.76 -18.12 -5.45
CA LEU A 207 -6.88 -19.46 -4.89
C LEU A 207 -8.33 -19.78 -4.48
N LEU A 208 -9.03 -18.83 -3.86
CA LEU A 208 -10.47 -18.91 -3.59
C LEU A 208 -11.31 -19.00 -4.87
N ALA A 209 -10.91 -18.28 -5.95
CA ALA A 209 -11.57 -18.43 -7.25
C ALA A 209 -11.40 -19.85 -7.82
N PHE A 210 -10.25 -20.49 -7.63
CA PHE A 210 -10.04 -21.88 -8.06
C PHE A 210 -10.86 -22.88 -7.23
N ASP A 211 -10.94 -22.74 -5.90
CA ASP A 211 -11.83 -23.59 -5.08
C ASP A 211 -13.31 -23.39 -5.46
N LEU A 212 -13.74 -22.14 -5.61
CA LEU A 212 -15.12 -21.82 -6.00
C LEU A 212 -15.49 -22.47 -7.33
N LEU A 213 -14.58 -22.44 -8.32
CA LEU A 213 -14.76 -23.07 -9.63
C LEU A 213 -14.51 -24.59 -9.65
N GLY A 214 -14.10 -25.20 -8.54
CA GLY A 214 -13.69 -26.62 -8.50
C GLY A 214 -12.54 -26.95 -9.45
N ALA A 215 -11.65 -25.99 -9.70
CA ALA A 215 -10.65 -26.06 -10.75
C ALA A 215 -9.50 -27.03 -10.39
N ASP A 216 -9.14 -27.92 -11.33
CA ASP A 216 -8.02 -28.84 -11.23
C ASP A 216 -6.69 -28.06 -11.38
N VAL A 217 -6.27 -27.39 -10.30
CA VAL A 217 -5.09 -26.52 -10.25
C VAL A 217 -4.16 -26.94 -9.11
N THR A 218 -2.87 -26.88 -9.37
CA THR A 218 -1.80 -27.00 -8.36
C THR A 218 -0.98 -25.71 -8.35
N SER A 219 -0.61 -25.21 -7.17
CA SER A 219 0.09 -23.92 -7.04
C SER A 219 1.59 -24.09 -6.80
N THR A 220 2.40 -23.29 -7.48
CA THR A 220 3.85 -23.14 -7.21
C THR A 220 4.12 -21.71 -6.76
N PHE A 221 4.40 -21.53 -5.47
CA PHE A 221 4.69 -20.24 -4.84
C PHE A 221 6.18 -19.90 -4.84
N GLY A 222 6.53 -18.68 -4.44
CA GLY A 222 7.92 -18.21 -4.30
C GLY A 222 8.46 -17.41 -5.50
N PHE A 223 7.61 -17.00 -6.43
CA PHE A 223 8.00 -16.04 -7.47
C PHE A 223 8.16 -14.63 -6.88
N GLU A 224 9.21 -13.90 -7.28
CA GLU A 224 9.50 -12.53 -6.82
C GLU A 224 8.52 -11.44 -7.33
N GLY A 225 7.48 -11.84 -8.08
CA GLY A 225 6.48 -10.92 -8.64
C GLY A 225 5.74 -11.49 -9.85
N ARG A 226 4.64 -10.84 -10.27
CA ARG A 226 3.81 -11.30 -11.41
C ARG A 226 4.52 -11.25 -12.77
N GLY A 227 5.53 -10.39 -12.95
CA GLY A 227 6.35 -10.35 -14.18
C GLY A 227 7.17 -11.64 -14.40
N PRO A 228 7.96 -12.09 -13.41
CA PRO A 228 8.55 -13.43 -13.40
C PRO A 228 7.57 -14.57 -13.65
N VAL A 229 6.34 -14.54 -13.09
CA VAL A 229 5.31 -15.55 -13.35
C VAL A 229 4.87 -15.54 -14.82
N ASN A 230 4.57 -14.38 -15.41
CA ASN A 230 4.22 -14.25 -16.83
C ASN A 230 5.34 -14.80 -17.75
N LEU A 231 6.62 -14.58 -17.40
CA LEU A 231 7.75 -15.17 -18.12
C LEU A 231 7.83 -16.70 -17.97
N ALA A 232 7.49 -17.25 -16.80
CA ALA A 232 7.41 -18.68 -16.58
C ALA A 232 6.27 -19.32 -17.37
N LEU A 233 5.09 -18.67 -17.44
CA LEU A 233 3.97 -19.10 -18.28
C LEU A 233 4.35 -19.12 -19.76
N GLN A 234 5.01 -18.06 -20.26
CA GLN A 234 5.51 -18.00 -21.64
C GLN A 234 6.53 -19.11 -21.97
N ARG A 235 7.26 -19.61 -20.97
CA ARG A 235 8.20 -20.74 -21.11
C ARG A 235 7.54 -22.11 -20.94
N GLY A 236 6.28 -22.15 -20.49
CA GLY A 236 5.58 -23.38 -20.13
C GLY A 236 6.09 -24.03 -18.84
N GLU A 237 6.68 -23.24 -17.94
CA GLU A 237 7.07 -23.65 -16.58
C GLU A 237 5.84 -23.67 -15.65
N VAL A 238 4.84 -22.82 -15.92
CA VAL A 238 3.49 -22.83 -15.33
C VAL A 238 2.43 -22.72 -16.44
N ASP A 239 1.17 -23.03 -16.13
CA ASP A 239 0.05 -23.04 -17.08
C ASP A 239 -0.90 -21.86 -16.92
N ILE A 240 -1.15 -21.42 -15.67
CA ILE A 240 -2.07 -20.34 -15.31
C ILE A 240 -1.29 -19.21 -14.60
N ASP A 241 -1.66 -17.99 -14.93
CA ASP A 241 -1.18 -16.75 -14.32
C ASP A 241 -2.38 -15.80 -14.15
N TYR A 242 -2.20 -14.74 -13.37
CA TYR A 242 -3.06 -13.56 -13.38
C TYR A 242 -2.17 -12.31 -13.43
N GLN A 243 -2.65 -11.29 -14.13
CA GLN A 243 -2.03 -9.95 -14.06
C GLN A 243 -3.04 -8.96 -13.52
N THR A 244 -2.57 -8.04 -12.69
CA THR A 244 -3.37 -6.89 -12.27
C THR A 244 -3.62 -5.96 -13.45
N THR A 245 -4.67 -5.14 -13.37
CA THR A 245 -5.17 -4.31 -14.48
C THR A 245 -4.09 -3.48 -15.17
N SER A 246 -3.21 -2.84 -14.39
CA SER A 246 -2.10 -2.01 -14.89
C SER A 246 -1.06 -2.82 -15.70
N SER A 247 -0.87 -4.10 -15.38
CA SER A 247 0.10 -4.98 -16.02
C SER A 247 -0.50 -5.83 -17.16
N TYR A 248 -1.81 -6.09 -17.12
CA TYR A 248 -2.49 -6.97 -18.07
C TYR A 248 -2.37 -6.50 -19.53
N GLY A 249 -2.61 -5.20 -19.77
CA GLY A 249 -2.50 -4.58 -21.10
C GLY A 249 -1.16 -4.88 -21.80
N PRO A 250 -0.01 -4.46 -21.23
CA PRO A 250 1.29 -4.71 -21.82
C PRO A 250 1.77 -6.17 -21.74
N ALA A 251 1.43 -6.93 -20.69
CA ALA A 251 2.00 -8.27 -20.45
C ALA A 251 1.19 -9.43 -21.05
N VAL A 252 -0.13 -9.28 -21.24
CA VAL A 252 -1.04 -10.37 -21.61
C VAL A 252 -1.71 -10.16 -22.97
N GLU A 253 -2.14 -8.95 -23.31
CA GLU A 253 -2.80 -8.73 -24.62
C GLU A 253 -1.95 -9.18 -25.84
N PRO A 254 -0.61 -9.03 -25.88
CA PRO A 254 0.18 -9.58 -26.98
C PRO A 254 0.06 -11.11 -27.09
N LEU A 255 0.10 -11.82 -25.96
CA LEU A 255 -0.01 -13.28 -25.91
C LEU A 255 -1.38 -13.77 -26.40
N VAL A 256 -2.45 -13.03 -26.08
CA VAL A 256 -3.82 -13.29 -26.54
C VAL A 256 -3.96 -13.01 -28.03
N LYS A 257 -3.39 -11.90 -28.54
CA LYS A 257 -3.37 -11.56 -29.97
C LYS A 257 -2.61 -12.60 -30.81
N ASP A 258 -1.55 -13.17 -30.24
CA ASP A 258 -0.75 -14.24 -30.86
C ASP A 258 -1.36 -15.65 -30.67
N GLY A 259 -2.48 -15.79 -29.95
CA GLY A 259 -3.17 -17.07 -29.71
C GLY A 259 -2.41 -18.02 -28.78
N THR A 260 -1.50 -17.48 -27.97
CA THR A 260 -0.68 -18.25 -26.99
C THR A 260 -1.26 -18.24 -25.58
N ALA A 261 -2.20 -17.32 -25.31
CA ALA A 261 -2.92 -17.19 -24.05
C ALA A 261 -4.43 -17.01 -24.27
N VAL A 262 -5.24 -17.51 -23.33
CA VAL A 262 -6.70 -17.28 -23.24
C VAL A 262 -7.02 -16.61 -21.91
N PRO A 263 -7.68 -15.44 -21.91
CA PRO A 263 -8.28 -14.86 -20.71
C PRO A 263 -9.48 -15.70 -20.28
N LEU A 264 -9.55 -16.06 -19.01
CA LEU A 264 -10.56 -16.97 -18.46
C LEU A 264 -11.67 -16.19 -17.77
N PHE A 265 -11.31 -15.47 -16.71
CA PHE A 265 -12.21 -14.64 -15.92
C PHE A 265 -11.46 -13.48 -15.28
N SER A 266 -12.20 -12.42 -14.95
CA SER A 266 -11.77 -11.37 -14.04
C SER A 266 -12.18 -11.75 -12.62
N LEU A 267 -11.42 -11.30 -11.61
CA LEU A 267 -11.82 -11.50 -10.22
C LEU A 267 -13.11 -10.72 -9.86
N GLY A 268 -13.45 -9.71 -10.67
CA GLY A 268 -14.62 -8.84 -10.48
C GLY A 268 -14.32 -7.66 -9.57
N GLN A 269 -15.38 -6.96 -9.17
CA GLN A 269 -15.38 -5.90 -8.15
C GLN A 269 -16.61 -6.07 -7.27
N VAL A 270 -16.57 -5.62 -6.02
CA VAL A 270 -17.76 -5.51 -5.17
C VAL A 270 -18.38 -4.13 -5.37
N ASP A 271 -19.67 -4.07 -5.70
CA ASP A 271 -20.39 -2.79 -5.87
C ASP A 271 -21.01 -2.28 -4.56
N ASP A 272 -21.66 -1.11 -4.63
CA ASP A 272 -22.32 -0.44 -3.50
C ASP A 272 -23.47 -1.26 -2.87
N ALA A 273 -23.97 -2.30 -3.56
CA ALA A 273 -24.98 -3.21 -3.04
C ALA A 273 -24.36 -4.48 -2.41
N GLY A 274 -23.02 -4.61 -2.43
CA GLY A 274 -22.33 -5.81 -1.99
C GLY A 274 -22.42 -6.96 -3.00
N GLU A 275 -22.68 -6.69 -4.27
CA GLU A 275 -22.76 -7.71 -5.33
C GLU A 275 -21.44 -7.79 -6.11
N ILE A 276 -21.08 -8.99 -6.60
CA ILE A 276 -19.87 -9.17 -7.42
C ILE A 276 -20.18 -8.83 -8.87
N VAL A 277 -19.72 -7.66 -9.30
CA VAL A 277 -19.92 -7.13 -10.66
C VAL A 277 -18.67 -7.30 -11.53
N ARG A 278 -18.85 -7.17 -12.85
CA ARG A 278 -17.73 -7.16 -13.80
C ARG A 278 -16.79 -5.99 -13.52
N ASP A 279 -15.50 -6.25 -13.66
CA ASP A 279 -14.51 -5.19 -13.55
C ASP A 279 -14.72 -4.13 -14.65
N PRO A 280 -14.77 -2.82 -14.31
CA PRO A 280 -15.05 -1.75 -15.27
C PRO A 280 -13.97 -1.60 -16.37
N ASN A 281 -12.74 -2.06 -16.13
CA ASN A 281 -11.67 -2.09 -17.13
C ASN A 281 -11.75 -3.34 -18.03
N PHE A 282 -12.45 -4.39 -17.59
CA PHE A 282 -12.61 -5.65 -18.33
C PHE A 282 -14.08 -6.05 -18.59
N PRO A 283 -14.97 -5.16 -19.08
CA PRO A 283 -16.42 -5.41 -19.14
C PRO A 283 -16.83 -6.55 -20.10
N ARG A 284 -15.89 -7.10 -20.87
CA ARG A 284 -16.09 -8.23 -21.80
C ARG A 284 -15.60 -9.58 -21.26
N ILE A 285 -14.83 -9.58 -20.17
CA ILE A 285 -14.36 -10.79 -19.51
C ILE A 285 -15.37 -11.11 -18.40
N PRO A 286 -15.79 -12.38 -18.22
CA PRO A 286 -16.73 -12.74 -17.16
C PRO A 286 -16.11 -12.52 -15.76
N THR A 287 -16.93 -12.40 -14.72
CA THR A 287 -16.47 -12.60 -13.33
C THR A 287 -16.24 -14.09 -13.04
N VAL A 288 -15.66 -14.41 -11.87
CA VAL A 288 -15.64 -15.80 -11.38
C VAL A 288 -17.04 -16.38 -11.21
N VAL A 289 -18.03 -15.55 -10.83
CA VAL A 289 -19.43 -15.96 -10.64
C VAL A 289 -20.06 -16.34 -12.00
N GLU A 290 -19.87 -15.49 -13.01
CA GLU A 290 -20.32 -15.79 -14.37
C GLU A 290 -19.56 -16.98 -14.98
N ALA A 291 -18.31 -17.23 -14.59
CA ALA A 291 -17.56 -18.43 -14.98
C ALA A 291 -18.12 -19.70 -14.33
N TYR A 292 -18.49 -19.63 -13.04
CA TYR A 292 -19.18 -20.73 -12.34
C TYR A 292 -20.54 -21.05 -12.99
N GLU A 293 -21.34 -20.03 -13.29
CA GLU A 293 -22.62 -20.20 -13.99
C GLU A 293 -22.44 -20.85 -15.38
N GLN A 294 -21.33 -20.58 -16.08
CA GLN A 294 -21.00 -21.22 -17.36
C GLN A 294 -20.65 -22.71 -17.19
N LEU A 295 -19.94 -23.08 -16.12
CA LEU A 295 -19.57 -24.47 -15.81
C LEU A 295 -20.78 -25.32 -15.38
N TYR A 296 -21.59 -24.80 -14.46
CA TYR A 296 -22.58 -25.59 -13.72
C TYR A 296 -24.04 -25.26 -14.06
N GLY A 297 -24.31 -24.10 -14.67
CA GLY A 297 -25.68 -23.66 -15.02
C GLY A 297 -26.51 -23.18 -13.83
N GLU A 298 -25.87 -22.96 -12.67
CA GLU A 298 -26.45 -22.41 -11.44
C GLU A 298 -25.46 -21.47 -10.74
N GLN A 299 -25.95 -20.69 -9.77
CA GLN A 299 -25.11 -19.79 -8.96
C GLN A 299 -24.19 -20.59 -8.01
N PRO A 300 -23.04 -20.04 -7.60
CA PRO A 300 -22.19 -20.66 -6.58
C PRO A 300 -22.93 -20.82 -5.24
N ASP A 301 -22.41 -21.71 -4.39
CA ASP A 301 -22.87 -21.82 -3.02
C ASP A 301 -22.69 -20.49 -2.26
N THR A 302 -23.71 -20.12 -1.47
CA THR A 302 -23.79 -18.80 -0.81
C THR A 302 -22.69 -18.57 0.22
N GLU A 303 -22.24 -19.61 0.93
CA GLU A 303 -21.22 -19.54 1.98
C GLU A 303 -19.85 -19.28 1.33
N ARG A 304 -19.48 -20.13 0.36
CA ARG A 304 -18.26 -19.97 -0.43
C ARG A 304 -18.22 -18.63 -1.20
N LEU A 305 -19.35 -18.19 -1.73
CA LEU A 305 -19.47 -16.90 -2.41
C LEU A 305 -19.32 -15.72 -1.45
N ALA A 306 -19.81 -15.82 -0.21
CA ALA A 306 -19.62 -14.80 0.82
C ALA A 306 -18.14 -14.67 1.20
N THR A 307 -17.45 -15.79 1.43
CA THR A 307 -16.00 -15.83 1.71
C THR A 307 -15.20 -15.25 0.54
N TYR A 308 -15.46 -15.69 -0.71
CA TYR A 308 -14.82 -15.09 -1.89
C TYR A 308 -15.08 -13.58 -2.00
N ARG A 309 -16.32 -13.12 -1.77
CA ARG A 309 -16.69 -11.70 -1.83
C ARG A 309 -15.95 -10.88 -0.78
N ALA A 310 -15.88 -11.35 0.46
CA ALA A 310 -15.18 -10.64 1.55
C ALA A 310 -13.69 -10.45 1.20
N ILE A 311 -13.03 -11.51 0.73
CA ILE A 311 -11.62 -11.43 0.35
C ILE A 311 -11.44 -10.55 -0.90
N LEU A 312 -12.33 -10.63 -1.90
CA LEU A 312 -12.30 -9.74 -3.07
C LEU A 312 -12.43 -8.26 -2.69
N ALA A 313 -13.36 -7.94 -1.78
CA ALA A 313 -13.56 -6.57 -1.28
C ALA A 313 -12.27 -6.02 -0.67
N LEU A 314 -11.62 -6.80 0.19
CA LEU A 314 -10.37 -6.44 0.86
C LEU A 314 -9.16 -6.30 -0.06
N THR A 315 -8.99 -7.26 -0.97
CA THR A 315 -7.73 -7.43 -1.72
C THR A 315 -7.72 -6.72 -3.06
N TYR A 316 -8.89 -6.44 -3.64
CA TYR A 316 -9.02 -5.81 -4.95
C TYR A 316 -9.90 -4.54 -4.91
N THR A 317 -11.11 -4.56 -4.36
CA THR A 317 -12.01 -3.40 -4.43
C THR A 317 -11.58 -2.23 -3.52
N TYR A 318 -11.19 -2.51 -2.27
CA TYR A 318 -10.69 -1.53 -1.31
C TYR A 318 -9.19 -1.75 -1.02
N GLN A 319 -8.44 -2.21 -2.03
CA GLN A 319 -7.05 -2.66 -1.90
C GLN A 319 -6.13 -1.63 -1.26
N LYS A 320 -6.22 -0.36 -1.70
CA LYS A 320 -5.40 0.75 -1.20
C LYS A 320 -6.31 1.82 -0.63
N ALA A 321 -6.08 2.20 0.60
CA ALA A 321 -6.84 3.27 1.24
C ALA A 321 -5.91 4.16 2.08
N LEU A 322 -6.32 5.42 2.25
CA LEU A 322 -5.71 6.33 3.22
C LEU A 322 -6.55 6.28 4.50
N TRP A 323 -5.88 6.21 5.65
CA TRP A 323 -6.51 6.07 6.96
C TRP A 323 -5.95 7.07 7.95
N VAL A 324 -6.77 7.53 8.89
CA VAL A 324 -6.36 8.30 10.06
C VAL A 324 -6.76 7.56 11.35
N PRO A 325 -6.19 7.87 12.52
CA PRO A 325 -6.64 7.31 13.80
C PRO A 325 -8.16 7.48 14.06
N GLU A 326 -8.77 6.51 14.73
CA GLU A 326 -10.17 6.57 15.19
C GLU A 326 -10.44 7.85 16.00
N GLU A 327 -9.48 8.29 16.81
CA GLU A 327 -9.62 9.42 17.73
C GLU A 327 -9.43 10.80 17.07
N THR A 328 -9.02 10.89 15.79
CA THR A 328 -8.83 12.15 15.04
C THR A 328 -10.10 13.05 15.06
N PRO A 329 -9.99 14.39 15.07
CA PRO A 329 -11.17 15.26 15.11
C PRO A 329 -12.16 14.99 13.96
N GLY A 330 -13.47 15.00 14.27
CA GLY A 330 -14.51 14.75 13.27
C GLY A 330 -14.48 15.77 12.12
N GLU A 331 -14.27 17.05 12.44
CA GLU A 331 -14.19 18.13 11.45
C GLU A 331 -12.99 17.94 10.49
N ALA A 332 -11.89 17.37 10.97
CA ALA A 332 -10.73 17.02 10.15
C ALA A 332 -11.03 15.88 9.16
N VAL A 333 -11.71 14.82 9.64
CA VAL A 333 -12.11 13.68 8.79
C VAL A 333 -13.15 14.09 7.76
N ASP A 334 -14.17 14.84 8.17
CA ASP A 334 -15.21 15.37 7.27
C ASP A 334 -14.58 16.24 6.17
N LEU A 335 -13.60 17.09 6.52
CA LEU A 335 -12.87 17.92 5.55
C LEU A 335 -12.03 17.08 4.58
N LEU A 336 -11.20 16.16 5.08
CA LEU A 336 -10.34 15.32 4.25
C LEU A 336 -11.17 14.48 3.26
N ARG A 337 -12.29 13.90 3.71
CA ARG A 337 -13.19 13.08 2.88
C ARG A 337 -13.95 13.91 1.86
N THR A 338 -14.52 15.05 2.27
CA THR A 338 -15.21 15.95 1.34
C THR A 338 -14.25 16.43 0.25
N THR A 339 -13.01 16.78 0.64
CA THR A 339 -11.96 17.17 -0.31
C THR A 339 -11.58 16.00 -1.23
N ALA A 340 -11.45 14.78 -0.71
CA ALA A 340 -11.16 13.59 -1.51
C ALA A 340 -12.29 13.25 -2.50
N ALA A 341 -13.56 13.44 -2.11
CA ALA A 341 -14.72 13.26 -2.99
C ALA A 341 -14.75 14.31 -4.11
N GLU A 342 -14.62 15.59 -3.77
CA GLU A 342 -14.55 16.69 -4.75
C GLU A 342 -13.34 16.52 -5.71
N MET A 343 -12.20 16.06 -5.20
CA MET A 343 -11.03 15.71 -6.01
C MET A 343 -11.32 14.54 -6.97
N GLY A 344 -12.03 13.50 -6.50
CA GLY A 344 -12.43 12.35 -7.33
C GLY A 344 -13.37 12.72 -8.48
N GLU A 345 -14.20 13.75 -8.29
CA GLU A 345 -15.09 14.29 -9.32
C GLU A 345 -14.40 15.26 -10.31
N ASP A 346 -13.22 15.81 -10.00
CA ASP A 346 -12.51 16.75 -10.87
C ASP A 346 -11.97 16.06 -12.15
N PRO A 347 -12.42 16.47 -13.36
CA PRO A 347 -11.89 15.94 -14.62
C PRO A 347 -10.36 16.08 -14.78
N ALA A 348 -9.74 17.11 -14.20
CA ALA A 348 -8.29 17.30 -14.25
C ALA A 348 -7.54 16.34 -13.32
N PHE A 349 -8.14 15.96 -12.18
CA PHE A 349 -7.65 14.85 -11.38
C PHE A 349 -7.78 13.56 -12.19
N GLN A 350 -8.99 13.22 -12.65
CA GLN A 350 -9.30 11.99 -13.41
C GLN A 350 -8.37 11.76 -14.62
N GLU A 351 -8.12 12.79 -15.44
CA GLU A 351 -7.22 12.71 -16.60
C GLU A 351 -5.81 12.28 -16.19
N SER A 352 -5.26 12.87 -15.12
CA SER A 352 -3.93 12.53 -14.61
C SER A 352 -3.90 11.25 -13.75
N ALA A 353 -5.01 10.90 -13.13
CA ALA A 353 -5.15 9.75 -12.25
C ALA A 353 -5.28 8.44 -13.04
N ALA A 354 -5.82 8.47 -14.26
CA ALA A 354 -6.00 7.27 -15.08
C ALA A 354 -4.70 6.45 -15.29
N GLU A 355 -3.54 7.10 -15.42
CA GLU A 355 -2.23 6.45 -15.56
C GLU A 355 -1.75 5.80 -14.25
N VAL A 356 -1.99 6.44 -13.10
CA VAL A 356 -1.47 6.01 -11.78
C VAL A 356 -2.41 5.02 -11.08
N LEU A 357 -3.72 5.27 -11.16
CA LEU A 357 -4.78 4.46 -10.56
C LEU A 357 -5.26 3.33 -11.48
N GLY A 358 -4.67 3.17 -12.67
CA GLY A 358 -5.01 2.08 -13.61
C GLY A 358 -6.46 2.09 -14.09
N GLY A 359 -7.08 3.27 -14.18
CA GLY A 359 -8.47 3.46 -14.61
C GLY A 359 -9.54 3.25 -13.53
N TYR A 360 -9.18 2.96 -12.28
CA TYR A 360 -10.14 2.89 -11.17
C TYR A 360 -10.37 4.28 -10.56
N PRO A 361 -11.63 4.68 -10.27
CA PRO A 361 -11.90 5.87 -9.49
C PRO A 361 -11.36 5.71 -8.06
N ILE A 362 -11.13 6.84 -7.39
CA ILE A 362 -11.09 6.84 -5.92
C ILE A 362 -12.52 6.80 -5.40
N ASP A 363 -12.72 6.08 -4.30
CA ASP A 363 -13.93 6.11 -3.51
C ASP A 363 -13.66 6.96 -2.26
N ALA A 364 -14.44 8.01 -2.08
CA ALA A 364 -14.47 8.84 -0.87
C ALA A 364 -15.94 9.15 -0.51
N SER A 365 -16.83 8.21 -0.83
CA SER A 365 -18.26 8.30 -0.56
C SER A 365 -18.56 8.47 0.93
N ALA A 366 -19.72 9.05 1.25
CA ALA A 366 -20.12 9.29 2.65
C ALA A 366 -20.38 7.98 3.42
N ASP A 367 -20.72 6.91 2.70
CA ASP A 367 -20.92 5.53 3.16
C ASP A 367 -19.64 4.68 3.14
N LEU A 368 -18.49 5.23 2.73
CA LEU A 368 -17.23 4.48 2.70
C LEU A 368 -16.86 3.87 4.06
N ASP A 369 -17.11 4.55 5.19
CA ASP A 369 -16.87 4.01 6.55
C ASP A 369 -17.62 2.70 6.79
N GLU A 370 -18.91 2.68 6.42
CA GLU A 370 -19.80 1.54 6.60
C GLU A 370 -19.29 0.38 5.73
N ARG A 371 -19.05 0.65 4.44
CA ARG A 371 -18.65 -0.37 3.46
C ARG A 371 -17.26 -0.96 3.68
N ILE A 372 -16.25 -0.14 3.92
CA ILE A 372 -14.89 -0.62 4.16
C ILE A 372 -14.74 -1.14 5.58
N GLY A 373 -15.47 -0.58 6.55
CA GLY A 373 -15.57 -1.11 7.90
C GLY A 373 -16.16 -2.52 7.91
N GLU A 374 -17.26 -2.75 7.19
CA GLU A 374 -17.83 -4.09 6.97
C GLU A 374 -16.84 -5.02 6.25
N ALA A 375 -16.16 -4.56 5.20
CA ALA A 375 -15.19 -5.40 4.49
C ALA A 375 -13.98 -5.81 5.38
N TYR A 376 -13.52 -4.91 6.27
CA TYR A 376 -12.39 -5.12 7.18
C TYR A 376 -12.80 -5.76 8.53
N GLN A 377 -14.10 -5.85 8.82
CA GLN A 377 -14.66 -6.72 9.87
C GLN A 377 -14.89 -8.12 9.30
N VAL A 378 -13.80 -8.86 9.11
CA VAL A 378 -13.87 -10.25 8.65
C VAL A 378 -14.51 -11.12 9.73
N ASP A 379 -15.65 -11.73 9.41
CA ASP A 379 -16.30 -12.71 10.28
C ASP A 379 -15.36 -13.91 10.58
N ASP A 380 -15.43 -14.43 11.81
CA ASP A 380 -14.63 -15.60 12.25
C ASP A 380 -14.82 -16.80 11.31
N ASP A 381 -16.02 -16.96 10.74
CA ASP A 381 -16.34 -18.02 9.78
C ASP A 381 -15.56 -17.84 8.45
N VAL A 382 -15.51 -16.61 7.89
CA VAL A 382 -14.73 -16.29 6.67
C VAL A 382 -13.23 -16.49 6.90
N ARG A 383 -12.72 -16.14 8.08
CA ARG A 383 -11.33 -16.41 8.47
C ARG A 383 -11.08 -17.91 8.57
N THR A 384 -12.01 -18.67 9.15
CA THR A 384 -11.91 -20.13 9.29
C THR A 384 -11.86 -20.81 7.92
N ASP A 385 -12.78 -20.49 7.01
CA ASP A 385 -12.78 -20.98 5.62
C ASP A 385 -11.43 -20.76 4.92
N VAL A 386 -10.86 -19.57 5.08
CA VAL A 386 -9.57 -19.19 4.48
C VAL A 386 -8.42 -19.99 5.09
N LEU A 387 -8.39 -20.19 6.40
CA LEU A 387 -7.36 -20.98 7.08
C LEU A 387 -7.47 -22.47 6.74
N GLU A 388 -8.69 -23.03 6.69
CA GLU A 388 -8.94 -24.41 6.26
C GLU A 388 -8.53 -24.61 4.79
N LEU A 389 -8.82 -23.67 3.89
CA LEU A 389 -8.34 -23.70 2.50
C LEU A 389 -6.79 -23.74 2.43
N LEU A 390 -6.11 -22.89 3.22
CA LEU A 390 -4.65 -22.83 3.24
C LEU A 390 -4.03 -24.14 3.78
N GLU A 391 -4.59 -24.71 4.85
CA GLU A 391 -4.11 -25.97 5.44
C GLU A 391 -4.41 -27.17 4.52
N ASP A 392 -5.69 -27.43 4.20
CA ASP A 392 -6.12 -28.66 3.53
C ASP A 392 -5.74 -28.71 2.04
N THR A 393 -5.73 -27.57 1.34
CA THR A 393 -5.48 -27.52 -0.11
C THR A 393 -4.03 -27.15 -0.45
N TYR A 394 -3.38 -26.32 0.36
CA TYR A 394 -2.06 -25.77 0.05
C TYR A 394 -0.93 -26.19 1.00
N ASP A 395 -1.21 -26.96 2.07
CA ASP A 395 -0.22 -27.40 3.07
C ASP A 395 0.48 -26.21 3.76
N ILE A 396 -0.29 -25.13 4.02
CA ILE A 396 0.16 -23.87 4.62
C ILE A 396 -0.58 -23.63 5.94
N THR A 397 0.15 -23.72 7.06
CA THR A 397 -0.34 -23.35 8.39
C THR A 397 0.15 -21.95 8.77
N ILE A 398 -0.72 -21.16 9.41
CA ILE A 398 -0.35 -19.90 10.07
C ILE A 398 -0.18 -20.20 11.57
N ASP A 399 1.07 -20.19 12.05
CA ASP A 399 1.49 -20.41 13.45
C ASP A 399 1.51 -19.08 14.25
#